data_AF-A0A7V9L8J2-F1
#
_entry.id   AF-A0A7V9L8J2-F1
#
_cell.length_a   1.000
_cell.length_b   1.000
_cell.length_c   1.000
_cell.angle_alpha   90.00
_cell.angle_beta   90.00
_cell.angle_gamma   90.00
#
_symmetry.space_group_name_H-M   'P 1'
#
loop_
_entity.id
_entity.type
_entity.pdbx_description
1 polymer ?
#
loop_
_entity_poly.entity_id
_entity_poly.type
_entity_poly.pdbx_seq_one_letter_code
_entity_poly.pdbx_strand_id
1 'polypeptide(L)'
;MFDPLTPGEIADALRTLTEDRRLGSMAKVGRYRVICTEPLVTKPPHPMAGHRLARVVAYDYSSDRAVDACVDLDAGVVTHLELTRSQPMLSRDEEALAASIAMVDDRVRAKLSMGDIPQMTMHYWGRSSKDMAYSRRSAAVVFGRDSGQATLVVVVDLIDNTVTQIVPAELW
;
A
#
# COMPACT_ATOMS: atom_id res chain seq x y z
N MET A 1 -6.52 -12.93 23.17
CA MET A 1 -6.48 -12.62 21.71
C MET A 1 -7.84 -12.04 21.39
N PHE A 2 -7.90 -10.87 20.76
CA PHE A 2 -9.18 -10.21 20.48
C PHE A 2 -9.86 -10.85 19.28
N ASP A 3 -11.19 -10.85 19.28
CA ASP A 3 -11.96 -11.46 18.19
C ASP A 3 -11.63 -10.75 16.87
N PRO A 4 -11.26 -11.51 15.82
CA PRO A 4 -11.03 -10.94 14.50
C PRO A 4 -12.22 -10.13 14.02
N LEU A 5 -11.99 -9.15 13.15
CA LEU A 5 -13.07 -8.45 12.47
C LEU A 5 -13.79 -9.40 11.52
N THR A 6 -15.12 -9.37 11.54
CA THR A 6 -15.93 -10.07 10.55
C THR A 6 -15.86 -9.33 9.21
N PRO A 7 -16.19 -10.00 8.09
CA PRO A 7 -16.26 -9.33 6.79
C PRO A 7 -17.23 -8.13 6.76
N GLY A 8 -18.34 -8.21 7.52
CA GLY A 8 -19.30 -7.11 7.66
C GLY A 8 -18.69 -5.91 8.38
N GLU A 9 -18.00 -6.15 9.50
CA GLU A 9 -17.31 -5.09 10.24
C GLU A 9 -16.20 -4.41 9.42
N ILE A 10 -15.46 -5.18 8.62
CA ILE A 10 -14.46 -4.63 7.69
C ILE A 10 -15.15 -3.71 6.67
N ALA A 11 -16.27 -4.16 6.08
CA ALA A 11 -17.03 -3.36 5.12
C ALA A 11 -17.58 -2.07 5.76
N ASP A 12 -18.12 -2.15 6.98
CA ASP A 12 -18.62 -0.99 7.72
C ASP A 12 -17.51 -0.02 8.11
N ALA A 13 -16.33 -0.51 8.51
CA ALA A 13 -15.17 0.33 8.78
C ALA A 13 -14.76 1.12 7.53
N LEU A 14 -14.64 0.45 6.38
CA LEU A 14 -14.25 1.08 5.12
C LEU A 14 -15.31 2.06 4.61
N ARG A 15 -16.59 1.72 4.74
CA ARG A 15 -17.70 2.63 4.42
C ARG A 15 -17.65 3.89 5.29
N THR A 16 -17.56 3.72 6.60
CA THR A 16 -17.46 4.84 7.55
C THR A 16 -16.25 5.73 7.26
N LEU A 17 -15.10 5.14 6.92
CA LEU A 17 -13.90 5.88 6.55
C LEU A 17 -14.08 6.69 5.26
N THR A 18 -14.65 6.08 4.22
CA THR A 18 -14.84 6.73 2.91
C THR A 18 -15.94 7.80 2.92
N GLU A 19 -16.87 7.73 3.85
CA GLU A 19 -17.89 8.76 4.11
C GLU A 19 -17.35 9.95 4.92
N ASP A 20 -16.16 9.84 5.54
CA ASP A 20 -15.55 10.94 6.27
C ASP A 20 -15.21 12.11 5.34
N ARG A 21 -15.77 13.29 5.63
CA ARG A 21 -15.62 14.50 4.80
C ARG A 21 -14.16 14.91 4.61
N ARG A 22 -13.27 14.60 5.56
CA ARG A 22 -11.83 14.90 5.47
C ARG A 22 -11.14 14.07 4.40
N LEU A 23 -11.74 12.93 4.02
CA LEU A 23 -11.28 12.02 2.97
C LEU A 23 -12.12 12.10 1.69
N GLY A 24 -12.94 13.15 1.53
CA GLY A 24 -13.88 13.27 0.41
C GLY A 24 -13.23 13.20 -0.99
N SER A 25 -11.95 13.57 -1.15
CA SER A 25 -11.21 13.39 -2.41
C SER A 25 -10.90 11.92 -2.68
N MET A 26 -10.43 11.20 -1.66
CA MET A 26 -10.07 9.79 -1.71
C MET A 26 -11.25 8.94 -2.19
N ALA A 27 -12.42 9.16 -1.61
CA ALA A 27 -13.63 8.42 -1.95
C ALA A 27 -14.16 8.74 -3.35
N LYS A 28 -14.17 10.02 -3.75
CA LYS A 28 -14.68 10.45 -5.07
C LYS A 28 -13.83 9.97 -6.23
N VAL A 29 -12.51 9.99 -6.07
CA VAL A 29 -11.57 9.58 -7.13
C VAL A 29 -11.45 8.06 -7.18
N GLY A 30 -11.79 7.35 -6.09
CA GLY A 30 -11.74 5.88 -6.02
C GLY A 30 -10.32 5.31 -6.13
N ARG A 31 -9.30 6.16 -6.05
CA ARG A 31 -7.89 5.77 -6.12
C ARG A 31 -7.32 5.70 -4.70
N TYR A 32 -7.71 4.66 -3.98
CA TYR A 32 -7.05 4.28 -2.73
C TYR A 32 -6.77 2.79 -2.69
N ARG A 33 -5.82 2.39 -1.85
CA ARG A 33 -5.51 0.99 -1.56
C ARG A 33 -5.56 0.77 -0.07
N VAL A 34 -6.29 -0.26 0.36
CA VAL A 34 -6.34 -0.65 1.77
C VAL A 34 -5.15 -1.58 2.02
N ILE A 35 -4.27 -1.19 2.94
CA ILE A 35 -3.11 -2.00 3.35
C ILE A 35 -3.58 -3.04 4.37
N CYS A 36 -4.31 -2.60 5.40
CA CYS A 36 -4.89 -3.49 6.39
C CYS A 36 -6.15 -2.89 7.03
N THR A 37 -6.96 -3.78 7.58
CA THR A 37 -8.05 -3.46 8.49
C THR A 37 -8.01 -4.46 9.62
N GLU A 38 -7.68 -3.99 10.82
CA GLU A 38 -7.36 -4.84 11.96
C GLU A 38 -8.14 -4.41 13.22
N PRO A 39 -8.49 -5.34 14.12
CA PRO A 39 -9.14 -4.96 15.37
C PRO A 39 -8.18 -4.12 16.23
N LEU A 40 -8.68 -3.01 16.78
CA LEU A 40 -7.95 -2.17 17.72
C LEU A 40 -8.60 -2.25 19.11
N VAL A 41 -7.78 -2.27 20.15
CA VAL A 41 -8.29 -2.27 21.53
C VAL A 41 -7.59 -1.20 22.35
N THR A 42 -8.40 -0.43 23.05
CA THR A 42 -7.92 0.56 24.03
C THR A 42 -8.20 0.07 25.45
N LYS A 43 -7.31 0.42 26.39
CA LYS A 43 -7.42 0.03 27.80
C LYS A 43 -7.98 1.19 28.62
N PRO A 44 -8.71 0.92 29.73
CA PRO A 44 -9.04 1.96 30.70
C PRO A 44 -7.78 2.72 31.17
N PRO A 45 -7.86 4.03 31.44
CA PRO A 45 -9.08 4.86 31.48
C PRO A 45 -9.46 5.51 30.13
N HIS A 46 -9.01 4.96 28.99
CA HIS A 46 -9.31 5.54 27.69
C HIS A 46 -10.84 5.56 27.42
N PRO A 47 -11.42 6.66 26.90
CA PRO A 47 -12.87 6.77 26.69
C PRO A 47 -13.47 5.70 25.78
N MET A 48 -12.68 5.15 24.85
CA MET A 48 -13.11 4.08 23.92
C MET A 48 -12.83 2.67 24.46
N ALA A 49 -12.49 2.53 25.75
CA ALA A 49 -12.26 1.22 26.34
C ALA A 49 -13.56 0.42 26.32
N GLY A 50 -13.51 -0.80 25.76
CA GLY A 50 -14.66 -1.69 25.63
C GLY A 50 -15.47 -1.52 24.33
N HIS A 51 -15.16 -0.50 23.51
CA HIS A 51 -15.78 -0.33 22.19
C HIS A 51 -15.20 -1.32 21.17
N ARG A 52 -15.98 -1.66 20.16
CA ARG A 52 -15.54 -2.42 18.99
C ARG A 52 -14.86 -1.48 17.99
N LEU A 53 -13.52 -1.47 17.99
CA LEU A 53 -12.73 -0.58 17.13
C LEU A 53 -12.03 -1.34 16.00
N ALA A 54 -11.95 -0.69 14.84
CA ALA A 54 -11.15 -1.12 13.70
C ALA A 54 -10.10 -0.06 13.37
N ARG A 55 -8.84 -0.44 13.26
CA ARG A 55 -7.80 0.38 12.65
C ARG A 55 -7.77 0.09 11.16
N VAL A 56 -7.85 1.13 10.35
CA VAL A 56 -7.74 1.04 8.89
C VAL A 56 -6.50 1.82 8.45
N VAL A 57 -5.60 1.13 7.76
CA VAL A 57 -4.44 1.76 7.09
C VAL A 57 -4.66 1.70 5.59
N ALA A 58 -4.63 2.85 4.93
CA ALA A 58 -4.83 2.98 3.50
C ALA A 58 -3.83 3.96 2.87
N TYR A 59 -3.62 3.85 1.55
CA TYR A 59 -2.92 4.86 0.76
C TYR A 59 -3.91 5.60 -0.13
N ASP A 60 -3.97 6.93 0.01
CA ASP A 60 -4.77 7.82 -0.83
C ASP A 60 -3.92 8.32 -2.00
N TYR A 61 -4.09 7.71 -3.17
CA TYR A 61 -3.37 8.10 -4.37
C TYR A 61 -3.83 9.43 -4.95
N SER A 62 -5.02 9.92 -4.58
CA SER A 62 -5.51 11.22 -5.06
C SER A 62 -4.71 12.38 -4.47
N SER A 63 -4.17 12.17 -3.27
CA SER A 63 -3.50 13.21 -2.47
C SER A 63 -2.08 12.82 -2.03
N ASP A 64 -1.56 11.72 -2.59
CA ASP A 64 -0.23 11.16 -2.32
C ASP A 64 0.12 11.12 -0.82
N ARG A 65 -0.69 10.39 -0.05
CA ARG A 65 -0.57 10.33 1.42
C ARG A 65 -1.07 9.00 1.99
N ALA A 66 -0.50 8.63 3.14
CA ALA A 66 -1.02 7.56 3.97
C ALA A 66 -2.16 8.05 4.87
N VAL A 67 -3.10 7.15 5.10
CA VAL A 67 -4.25 7.30 6.00
C VAL A 67 -4.12 6.24 7.09
N ASP A 68 -4.11 6.65 8.35
CA ASP A 68 -4.23 5.76 9.52
C ASP A 68 -5.44 6.22 10.32
N ALA A 69 -6.46 5.38 10.40
CA ALA A 69 -7.73 5.75 11.00
C ALA A 69 -8.17 4.73 12.03
N CYS A 70 -8.76 5.21 13.12
CA CYS A 70 -9.52 4.40 14.06
C CYS A 70 -11.01 4.65 13.82
N VAL A 71 -11.74 3.59 13.51
CA VAL A 71 -13.18 3.57 13.36
C VAL A 71 -13.79 2.91 14.59
N ASP A 72 -14.73 3.59 15.23
CA ASP A 72 -15.61 2.99 16.22
C ASP A 72 -16.82 2.40 15.50
N LEU A 73 -16.90 1.06 15.49
CA LEU A 73 -17.94 0.30 14.81
C LEU A 73 -19.26 0.32 15.58
N ASP A 74 -19.22 0.49 16.90
CA ASP A 74 -20.44 0.58 17.72
C ASP A 74 -21.15 1.92 17.49
N ALA A 75 -20.38 3.01 17.38
CA ALA A 75 -20.90 4.35 17.13
C ALA A 75 -21.00 4.73 15.65
N GLY A 76 -20.34 3.97 14.75
CA GLY A 76 -20.31 4.25 13.31
C GLY A 76 -19.58 5.55 12.95
N VAL A 77 -18.47 5.86 13.65
CA VAL A 77 -17.73 7.13 13.45
C VAL A 77 -16.22 6.92 13.40
N VAL A 78 -15.52 7.79 12.66
CA VAL A 78 -14.05 7.88 12.69
C VAL A 78 -13.62 8.64 13.95
N THR A 79 -13.09 7.92 14.93
CA THR A 79 -12.66 8.50 16.23
C THR A 79 -11.25 9.06 16.20
N HIS A 80 -10.39 8.54 15.33
CA HIS A 80 -9.06 9.07 15.06
C HIS A 80 -8.75 9.02 13.56
N LEU A 81 -8.09 10.04 13.05
CA LEU A 81 -7.63 10.11 11.68
C LEU A 81 -6.29 10.83 11.63
N GLU A 82 -5.26 10.13 11.20
CA GLU A 82 -3.95 10.68 10.92
C GLU A 82 -3.66 10.61 9.41
N LEU A 83 -3.20 11.74 8.86
CA LEU A 83 -2.80 11.86 7.46
C LEU A 83 -1.32 12.20 7.42
N THR A 84 -0.51 11.33 6.82
CA THR A 84 0.94 11.49 6.81
C THR A 84 1.54 11.24 5.43
N ARG A 85 2.80 11.62 5.25
CA ARG A 85 3.61 11.25 4.08
C ARG A 85 4.37 9.94 4.28
N SER A 86 4.00 9.16 5.31
CA SER A 86 4.61 7.86 5.52
C SER A 86 4.30 6.93 4.34
N GLN A 87 5.16 5.94 4.14
CA GLN A 87 5.00 4.92 3.12
C GLN A 87 4.77 3.58 3.82
N PRO A 88 3.50 3.21 4.12
CA PRO A 88 3.20 1.91 4.74
C PRO A 88 3.61 0.75 3.83
N MET A 89 3.56 -0.48 4.31
CA MET A 89 3.80 -1.65 3.45
C MET A 89 2.83 -1.68 2.26
N LEU A 90 3.23 -2.34 1.17
CA LEU A 90 2.36 -2.55 0.02
C LEU A 90 1.21 -3.48 0.41
N SER A 91 0.04 -3.22 -0.15
CA SER A 91 -1.04 -4.20 -0.24
C SER A 91 -0.71 -5.24 -1.31
N ARG A 92 -1.34 -6.42 -1.24
CA ARG A 92 -1.19 -7.47 -2.25
C ARG A 92 -1.58 -7.00 -3.66
N ASP A 93 -2.60 -6.14 -3.74
CA ASP A 93 -3.05 -5.57 -5.01
C ASP A 93 -1.99 -4.62 -5.61
N GLU A 94 -1.28 -3.86 -4.75
CA GLU A 94 -0.17 -3.02 -5.20
C GLU A 94 1.02 -3.85 -5.66
N GLU A 95 1.34 -4.94 -4.96
CA GLU A 95 2.41 -5.86 -5.36
C GLU A 95 2.12 -6.48 -6.74
N ALA A 96 0.90 -6.97 -6.95
CA ALA A 96 0.47 -7.52 -8.23
C ALA A 96 0.46 -6.45 -9.35
N LEU A 97 0.00 -5.24 -9.04
CA LEU A 97 -0.01 -4.12 -9.98
C LEU A 97 1.41 -3.73 -10.41
N ALA A 98 2.36 -3.61 -9.46
CA ALA A 98 3.75 -3.29 -9.77
C ALA A 98 4.37 -4.34 -10.70
N ALA A 99 4.19 -5.62 -10.39
CA ALA A 99 4.67 -6.71 -11.23
C ALA A 99 4.06 -6.65 -12.65
N SER A 100 2.76 -6.38 -12.75
CA SER A 100 2.08 -6.20 -14.04
C SER A 100 2.65 -5.03 -14.84
N ILE A 101 2.88 -3.87 -14.20
CA ILE A 101 3.45 -2.69 -14.87
C ILE A 101 4.85 -3.01 -15.39
N ALA A 102 5.70 -3.62 -14.56
CA ALA A 102 7.06 -3.98 -14.95
C ALA A 102 7.08 -4.99 -16.11
N MET A 103 6.17 -5.97 -16.12
CA MET A 103 6.09 -7.00 -17.17
C MET A 103 5.69 -6.47 -18.55
N VAL A 104 4.94 -5.37 -18.62
CA VAL A 104 4.47 -4.79 -19.89
C VAL A 104 5.34 -3.64 -20.39
N ASP A 105 6.31 -3.15 -19.60
CA ASP A 105 7.23 -2.10 -20.03
C ASP A 105 8.26 -2.65 -21.03
N ASP A 106 8.29 -2.08 -22.23
CA ASP A 106 9.16 -2.54 -23.33
C ASP A 106 10.66 -2.45 -22.98
N ARG A 107 11.06 -1.49 -22.14
CA ARG A 107 12.47 -1.32 -21.71
C ARG A 107 12.87 -2.41 -20.72
N VAL A 108 11.93 -2.88 -19.90
CA VAL A 108 12.13 -4.05 -19.03
C VAL A 108 12.20 -5.30 -19.89
N ARG A 109 11.23 -5.53 -20.77
CA ARG A 109 11.18 -6.71 -21.66
C ARG A 109 12.43 -6.86 -22.52
N ALA A 110 13.00 -5.77 -23.00
CA ALA A 110 14.25 -5.78 -23.77
C ALA A 110 15.48 -6.21 -22.95
N LYS A 111 15.41 -6.16 -21.62
CA LYS A 111 16.51 -6.53 -20.71
C LYS A 111 16.31 -7.88 -20.02
N LEU A 112 15.11 -8.46 -20.06
CA LEU A 112 14.84 -9.76 -19.48
C LEU A 112 15.51 -10.87 -20.28
N SER A 113 16.11 -11.82 -19.56
CA SER A 113 16.56 -13.07 -20.18
C SER A 113 15.39 -14.00 -20.43
N MET A 114 15.56 -14.95 -21.35
CA MET A 114 14.58 -16.02 -21.57
C MET A 114 14.35 -16.79 -20.26
N GLY A 115 13.09 -16.87 -19.83
CA GLY A 115 12.68 -17.54 -18.59
C GLY A 115 12.72 -16.66 -17.33
N ASP A 116 13.09 -15.38 -17.44
CA ASP A 116 12.96 -14.45 -16.32
C ASP A 116 11.49 -14.14 -16.05
N ILE A 117 11.09 -14.25 -14.78
CA ILE A 117 9.76 -13.91 -14.28
C ILE A 117 9.89 -13.06 -13.01
N PRO A 118 8.87 -12.29 -12.62
CA PRO A 118 8.83 -11.64 -11.31
C PRO A 118 8.90 -12.70 -10.21
N GLN A 119 9.90 -12.60 -9.34
CA GLN A 119 10.13 -13.50 -8.21
C GLN A 119 9.58 -12.91 -6.90
N MET A 120 9.70 -11.59 -6.74
CA MET A 120 9.28 -10.88 -5.54
C MET A 120 8.96 -9.43 -5.88
N THR A 121 7.95 -8.88 -5.21
CA THR A 121 7.69 -7.44 -5.20
C THR A 121 7.79 -6.95 -3.76
N MET A 122 8.51 -5.86 -3.54
CA MET A 122 8.72 -5.30 -2.20
C MET A 122 8.43 -3.81 -2.19
N HIS A 123 8.04 -3.33 -1.01
CA HIS A 123 7.98 -1.92 -0.73
C HIS A 123 9.35 -1.28 -0.96
N TYR A 124 9.40 -0.20 -1.75
CA TYR A 124 10.63 0.54 -1.99
C TYR A 124 10.46 2.00 -1.60
N TRP A 125 11.38 2.45 -0.73
CA TRP A 125 11.51 3.85 -0.34
C TRP A 125 12.93 4.31 -0.64
N GLY A 126 13.06 5.21 -1.61
CA GLY A 126 14.33 5.81 -1.98
C GLY A 126 14.97 6.51 -0.77
N ARG A 127 16.30 6.39 -0.62
CA ARG A 127 17.04 7.02 0.49
C ARG A 127 17.44 8.46 0.22
N SER A 128 17.46 8.87 -1.05
CA SER A 128 17.94 10.17 -1.51
C SER A 128 16.77 11.00 -2.00
N SER A 129 16.71 12.28 -1.63
CA SER A 129 15.69 13.21 -2.15
C SER A 129 15.74 13.43 -3.67
N LYS A 130 16.81 12.97 -4.34
CA LYS A 130 16.91 12.97 -5.81
C LYS A 130 16.21 11.77 -6.44
N ASP A 131 15.92 10.72 -5.67
CA ASP A 131 15.16 9.57 -6.12
C ASP A 131 13.67 9.90 -6.05
N MET A 132 12.95 9.64 -7.13
CA MET A 132 11.51 9.83 -7.18
C MET A 132 10.79 8.97 -6.12
N ALA A 133 11.33 7.79 -5.79
CA ALA A 133 10.81 6.93 -4.75
C ALA A 133 11.02 7.46 -3.31
N TYR A 134 11.72 8.58 -3.13
CA TYR A 134 11.87 9.21 -1.81
C TYR A 134 10.56 9.82 -1.30
N SER A 135 9.74 10.34 -2.22
CA SER A 135 8.49 11.02 -1.87
C SER A 135 7.26 10.38 -2.49
N ARG A 136 7.41 9.39 -3.37
CA ARG A 136 6.29 8.79 -4.11
C ARG A 136 6.14 7.30 -3.81
N ARG A 137 4.89 6.84 -3.81
CA ARG A 137 4.51 5.44 -3.61
C ARG A 137 5.14 4.53 -4.66
N SER A 138 6.19 3.81 -4.27
CA SER A 138 6.97 2.99 -5.19
C SER A 138 7.11 1.54 -4.71
N ALA A 139 7.34 0.65 -5.67
CA ALA A 139 7.60 -0.76 -5.46
C ALA A 139 8.83 -1.19 -6.25
N ALA A 140 9.64 -2.09 -5.68
CA ALA A 140 10.71 -2.76 -6.39
C ALA A 140 10.27 -4.18 -6.75
N VAL A 141 10.32 -4.51 -8.04
CA VAL A 141 10.02 -5.84 -8.58
C VAL A 141 11.34 -6.51 -8.93
N VAL A 142 11.62 -7.64 -8.30
CA VAL A 142 12.80 -8.45 -8.53
C VAL A 142 12.46 -9.53 -9.55
N PHE A 143 13.17 -9.54 -10.65
CA PHE A 143 13.09 -10.56 -11.69
C PHE A 143 14.25 -11.53 -11.55
N GLY A 144 13.99 -12.77 -11.95
CA GLY A 144 15.00 -13.80 -12.03
C GLY A 144 14.44 -15.08 -12.64
N ARG A 145 15.33 -16.04 -12.83
CA ARG A 145 14.95 -17.39 -13.27
C ARG A 145 14.36 -18.18 -12.11
N ASP A 146 13.55 -19.17 -12.43
CA ASP A 146 12.98 -20.13 -11.48
C ASP A 146 14.04 -20.86 -10.62
N SER A 147 15.29 -20.90 -11.09
CA SER A 147 16.45 -21.41 -10.35
C SER A 147 16.95 -20.49 -9.22
N GLY A 148 16.28 -19.35 -8.99
CA GLY A 148 16.46 -18.50 -7.81
C GLY A 148 17.51 -17.38 -7.91
N GLN A 149 18.17 -17.21 -9.07
CA GLN A 149 19.08 -16.07 -9.27
C GLN A 149 18.32 -14.85 -9.79
N ALA A 150 18.33 -13.79 -9.00
CA ALA A 150 17.85 -12.47 -9.41
C ALA A 150 18.75 -11.92 -10.53
N THR A 151 18.14 -11.41 -11.60
CA THR A 151 18.84 -10.86 -12.77
C THR A 151 18.62 -9.36 -12.89
N LEU A 152 17.43 -8.89 -12.54
CA LEU A 152 17.02 -7.50 -12.75
C LEU A 152 16.13 -7.03 -11.59
N VAL A 153 16.32 -5.78 -11.17
CA VAL A 153 15.41 -5.08 -10.26
C VAL A 153 14.81 -3.90 -11.00
N VAL A 154 13.48 -3.79 -10.91
CA VAL A 154 12.70 -2.74 -11.57
C VAL A 154 11.96 -1.95 -10.51
N VAL A 155 12.17 -0.62 -10.48
CA VAL A 155 11.39 0.27 -9.61
C VAL A 155 10.21 0.80 -10.39
N VAL A 156 9.03 0.68 -9.80
CA VAL A 156 7.76 1.13 -10.35
C VAL A 156 7.20 2.23 -9.45
N ASP A 157 6.82 3.36 -10.05
CA ASP A 157 5.96 4.35 -9.42
C ASP A 157 4.50 3.92 -9.60
N LEU A 158 3.83 3.63 -8.49
CA LEU A 158 2.45 3.17 -8.46
C LEU A 158 1.43 4.30 -8.65
N ILE A 159 1.86 5.56 -8.56
CA ILE A 159 0.98 6.71 -8.75
C ILE A 159 0.73 6.95 -10.24
N ASP A 160 1.81 7.03 -11.02
CA ASP A 160 1.74 7.24 -12.47
C ASP A 160 1.73 5.93 -13.26
N ASN A 161 1.87 4.78 -12.59
CA ASN A 161 1.97 3.45 -13.18
C ASN A 161 3.11 3.35 -14.21
N THR A 162 4.31 3.83 -13.84
CA THR A 162 5.46 3.86 -14.74
C THR A 162 6.69 3.21 -14.12
N VAL A 163 7.53 2.59 -14.96
CA VAL A 163 8.87 2.14 -14.55
C VAL A 163 9.83 3.32 -14.49
N THR A 164 10.48 3.49 -13.35
CA THR A 164 11.34 4.64 -13.04
C THR A 164 12.81 4.28 -13.04
N GLN A 165 13.16 3.05 -12.66
CA GLN A 165 14.52 2.54 -12.67
C GLN A 165 14.54 1.08 -13.12
N ILE A 166 15.59 0.70 -13.85
CA ILE A 166 15.86 -0.68 -14.27
C ILE A 166 17.33 -0.96 -14.03
N VAL A 167 17.62 -1.77 -13.03
CA VAL A 167 18.97 -1.98 -12.50
C VAL A 167 19.31 -3.48 -12.54
N PRO A 168 20.50 -3.88 -13.03
CA PRO A 168 20.96 -5.26 -12.86
C PRO A 168 20.96 -5.64 -11.37
N ALA A 169 20.50 -6.84 -11.03
CA ALA A 169 20.34 -7.24 -9.62
C ALA A 169 21.65 -7.21 -8.82
N GLU A 170 22.80 -7.40 -9.48
CA GLU A 170 24.14 -7.33 -8.87
C GLU A 170 24.57 -5.91 -8.46
N LEU A 171 23.90 -4.87 -9.00
CA LEU A 171 24.20 -3.46 -8.74
C LEU A 171 23.16 -2.77 -7.84
N TRP A 172 22.17 -3.53 -7.36
CA TRP A 172 21.05 -3.02 -6.58
C TRP A 172 21.34 -2.98 -5.07
#